data_AF-A0A8C4Q8E8-F1
#
_entry.id   AF-A0A8C4Q8E8-F1
#
_cell.length_a   1.000
_cell.length_b   1.000
_cell.length_c   1.000
_cell.angle_alpha   90.00
_cell.angle_beta   90.00
_cell.angle_gamma   90.00
#
_symmetry.space_group_name_H-M   'P 1'
#
loop_
_entity.id
_entity.type
_entity.pdbx_description
1 polymer ?
#
loop_
_entity_poly.entity_id
_entity_poly.type
_entity_poly.pdbx_seq_one_letter_code
_entity_poly.pdbx_strand_id
1 'polypeptide(L)'
;MDENTEKDGQKKGCAECCIRCLSGVPYASLLATLLLYAGVALFCGGGHEALSSSLAVLDTKFSFPYKSDITLFTVVDIFQYIIYGLAAAFFLFGILLFTEGFFTSAAIRDNYGDFKTAACGRCISAFFLFLTYILTLAWLGILAFSALPVYLTYSVQIACNEAAMNTTQVCVDLRQFGIIPWNFTSGNLCDEKLLDMCLSQEV
;
A
#
# COMPACT_ATOMS: atom_id res chain seq x y z
N MET A 1 42.41 -17.84 -42.62
CA MET A 1 42.62 -16.90 -41.52
C MET A 1 41.91 -15.61 -41.91
N ASP A 2 40.75 -15.22 -41.38
CA ASP A 2 40.06 -15.68 -40.18
C ASP A 2 38.56 -15.32 -40.23
N GLU A 3 37.70 -16.31 -40.48
CA GLU A 3 36.25 -16.25 -40.22
C GLU A 3 35.95 -16.01 -38.72
N ASN A 4 36.95 -16.21 -37.86
CA ASN A 4 36.91 -15.91 -36.43
C ASN A 4 36.98 -14.41 -36.12
N THR A 5 37.56 -13.58 -36.99
CA THR A 5 37.73 -12.13 -36.74
C THR A 5 36.45 -11.34 -37.08
N GLU A 6 35.67 -11.79 -38.07
CA GLU A 6 34.32 -11.24 -38.35
C GLU A 6 33.31 -11.59 -37.24
N LYS A 7 33.35 -12.83 -36.72
CA LYS A 7 32.50 -13.25 -35.59
C LYS A 7 32.83 -12.48 -34.29
N ASP A 8 34.09 -12.09 -34.09
CA ASP A 8 34.52 -11.25 -32.95
C ASP A 8 34.03 -9.79 -33.11
N GLY A 9 34.09 -9.23 -34.32
CA GLY A 9 33.56 -7.91 -34.64
C GLY A 9 32.03 -7.80 -34.52
N GLN A 10 31.29 -8.82 -34.97
CA GLN A 10 29.83 -8.86 -34.87
C GLN A 10 29.33 -9.09 -33.43
N LYS A 11 30.06 -9.89 -32.63
CA LYS A 11 29.81 -10.03 -31.18
C LYS A 11 30.04 -8.73 -30.42
N LYS A 12 31.10 -7.97 -30.76
CA LYS A 12 31.35 -6.64 -30.22
C LYS A 12 30.23 -5.66 -30.54
N GLY A 13 29.73 -5.64 -31.78
CA GLY A 13 28.60 -4.78 -32.17
C GLY A 13 27.29 -5.09 -31.43
N CYS A 14 26.99 -6.37 -31.16
CA CYS A 14 25.79 -6.77 -30.42
C CYS A 14 25.91 -6.48 -28.92
N ALA A 15 27.10 -6.68 -28.33
CA ALA A 15 27.36 -6.35 -26.94
C ALA A 15 27.33 -4.83 -26.69
N GLU A 16 27.86 -4.02 -27.60
CA GLU A 16 27.81 -2.55 -27.53
C GLU A 16 26.37 -2.04 -27.58
N CYS A 17 25.54 -2.63 -28.45
CA CYS A 17 24.11 -2.31 -28.54
C CYS A 17 23.37 -2.70 -27.25
N CYS A 18 23.67 -3.86 -26.67
CA CYS A 18 23.10 -4.32 -25.41
C CYS A 18 23.50 -3.41 -24.24
N ILE A 19 24.76 -3.00 -24.15
CA ILE A 19 25.25 -2.09 -23.11
C ILE A 19 24.64 -0.69 -23.26
N ARG A 20 24.45 -0.19 -24.50
CA ARG A 20 23.72 1.06 -24.75
C ARG A 20 22.25 0.97 -24.35
N CYS A 21 21.58 -0.17 -24.62
CA CYS A 21 20.21 -0.41 -24.19
C CYS A 21 20.08 -0.53 -22.67
N LEU A 22 20.98 -1.27 -21.99
CA LEU A 22 21.00 -1.37 -20.53
C LEU A 22 21.30 -0.01 -19.88
N SER A 23 22.25 0.75 -20.44
CA SER A 23 22.58 2.10 -19.95
C SER A 23 21.46 3.10 -20.19
N GLY A 24 20.48 2.79 -21.05
CA GLY A 24 19.30 3.60 -21.30
C GLY A 24 18.13 3.34 -20.34
N VAL A 25 18.17 2.27 -19.54
CA VAL A 25 17.11 1.95 -18.58
C VAL A 25 17.14 2.93 -17.41
N PRO A 26 16.03 3.59 -17.05
CA PRO A 26 15.94 4.45 -15.88
C PRO A 26 15.83 3.59 -14.61
N TYR A 27 16.97 3.04 -14.16
CA TYR A 27 17.03 2.16 -12.98
C TYR A 27 16.39 2.79 -11.73
N ALA A 28 16.49 4.12 -11.59
CA ALA A 28 15.83 4.87 -10.52
C ALA A 28 14.29 4.78 -10.60
N SER A 29 13.70 5.02 -11.77
CA SER A 29 12.24 4.92 -11.97
C SER A 29 11.75 3.47 -11.86
N LEU A 30 12.57 2.50 -12.27
CA LEU A 30 12.29 1.08 -12.10
C LEU A 30 12.19 0.72 -10.60
N LEU A 31 13.22 1.08 -9.82
CA LEU A 31 13.25 0.80 -8.39
C LEU A 31 12.11 1.53 -7.66
N ALA A 32 11.84 2.79 -8.03
CA ALA A 32 10.72 3.54 -7.47
C ALA A 32 9.37 2.84 -7.73
N THR A 33 9.17 2.30 -8.93
CA THR A 33 7.94 1.57 -9.29
C THR A 33 7.80 0.27 -8.50
N LEU A 34 8.90 -0.47 -8.29
CA LEU A 34 8.91 -1.67 -7.46
C LEU A 34 8.57 -1.36 -6.00
N LEU A 35 9.18 -0.31 -5.43
CA LEU A 35 8.89 0.13 -4.07
C LEU A 35 7.44 0.60 -3.92
N LEU A 36 6.89 1.28 -4.93
CA LEU A 36 5.49 1.69 -4.97
C LEU A 36 4.57 0.47 -4.94
N TYR A 37 4.81 -0.55 -5.77
CA TYR A 37 3.97 -1.76 -5.78
C TYR A 37 4.11 -2.58 -4.49
N ALA A 38 5.33 -2.70 -3.95
CA ALA A 38 5.54 -3.37 -2.68
C ALA A 38 4.78 -2.68 -1.53
N GLY A 39 4.85 -1.34 -1.47
CA GLY A 39 4.12 -0.55 -0.48
C GLY A 39 2.60 -0.69 -0.59
N VAL A 40 2.07 -0.60 -1.81
CA VAL A 40 0.62 -0.78 -2.06
C VAL A 40 0.16 -2.19 -1.69
N ALA A 41 0.93 -3.22 -2.06
CA ALA A 41 0.61 -4.61 -1.73
C ALA A 41 0.61 -4.86 -0.21
N LEU A 42 1.61 -4.35 0.51
CA LEU A 42 1.67 -4.43 1.97
C LEU A 42 0.49 -3.71 2.62
N PHE A 43 0.10 -2.55 2.11
CA PHE A 43 -1.01 -1.78 2.64
C PHE A 43 -2.37 -2.46 2.38
N CYS A 44 -2.59 -2.98 1.17
CA CYS A 44 -3.79 -3.74 0.85
C CYS A 44 -3.88 -5.04 1.67
N GLY A 45 -2.76 -5.74 1.86
CA GLY A 45 -2.72 -6.95 2.69
C GLY A 45 -3.00 -6.64 4.16
N GLY A 46 -2.20 -5.75 4.78
CA GLY A 46 -2.38 -5.38 6.18
C GLY A 46 -3.72 -4.71 6.47
N GLY A 47 -4.24 -3.91 5.53
CA GLY A 47 -5.56 -3.31 5.61
C GLY A 47 -6.69 -4.33 5.51
N HIS A 48 -6.58 -5.34 4.64
CA HIS A 48 -7.58 -6.39 4.51
C HIS A 48 -7.69 -7.24 5.78
N GLU A 49 -6.56 -7.66 6.35
CA GLU A 49 -6.53 -8.46 7.57
C GLU A 49 -7.12 -7.69 8.78
N ALA A 50 -6.69 -6.44 8.97
CA ALA A 50 -7.17 -5.61 10.07
C ALA A 50 -8.69 -5.38 9.99
N LEU A 51 -9.22 -5.26 8.78
CA LEU A 51 -10.64 -5.00 8.54
C LEU A 51 -11.48 -6.27 8.66
N SER A 52 -11.03 -7.38 8.07
CA SER A 52 -11.70 -8.68 8.13
C SER A 52 -11.83 -9.17 9.58
N SER A 53 -10.77 -9.02 10.37
CA SER A 53 -10.77 -9.34 11.80
C SER A 53 -11.75 -8.47 12.60
N SER A 54 -11.83 -7.17 12.31
CA SER A 54 -12.78 -6.26 12.97
C SER A 54 -14.25 -6.59 12.65
N LEU A 55 -14.53 -7.06 11.44
CA LEU A 55 -15.86 -7.45 10.99
C LEU A 55 -16.35 -8.73 11.68
N ALA A 56 -15.48 -9.74 11.83
CA ALA A 56 -15.82 -11.03 12.45
C ALA A 56 -16.18 -10.90 13.94
N VAL A 57 -15.49 -10.04 14.69
CA VAL A 57 -15.79 -9.80 16.11
C VAL A 57 -17.11 -9.05 16.29
N LEU A 58 -17.43 -8.12 15.37
CA LEU A 58 -18.65 -7.33 15.46
C LEU A 58 -19.90 -8.16 15.14
N ASP A 59 -19.84 -9.09 14.18
CA ASP A 59 -20.96 -9.95 13.79
C ASP A 59 -21.29 -11.02 14.85
N THR A 60 -20.25 -11.61 15.48
CA THR A 60 -20.42 -12.78 16.36
C THR A 60 -20.71 -12.43 17.83
N LYS A 61 -20.20 -11.31 18.35
CA LYS A 61 -20.30 -10.97 19.79
C LYS A 61 -21.34 -9.93 20.13
N PHE A 62 -21.73 -9.16 19.14
CA PHE A 62 -22.61 -8.03 19.28
C PHE A 62 -23.74 -8.27 18.29
N SER A 63 -24.80 -8.99 18.71
CA SER A 63 -26.10 -9.00 18.02
C SER A 63 -26.72 -7.59 18.02
N PHE A 64 -25.99 -6.60 17.53
CA PHE A 64 -26.47 -5.26 17.31
C PHE A 64 -27.60 -5.42 16.29
N PRO A 65 -28.80 -4.94 16.63
CA PRO A 65 -29.87 -4.95 15.66
C PRO A 65 -29.36 -4.17 14.45
N TYR A 66 -29.41 -4.81 13.29
CA TYR A 66 -29.22 -4.28 11.94
C TYR A 66 -30.01 -2.98 11.63
N LYS A 67 -30.75 -2.45 12.61
CA LYS A 67 -31.51 -1.21 12.56
C LYS A 67 -30.96 -0.24 13.60
N SER A 68 -30.48 0.89 13.08
CA SER A 68 -30.20 2.15 13.78
C SER A 68 -28.82 2.35 14.42
N ASP A 69 -27.74 2.13 13.67
CA ASP A 69 -26.66 3.14 13.63
C ASP A 69 -25.69 2.89 12.46
N ILE A 70 -25.55 3.90 11.60
CA ILE A 70 -24.82 3.87 10.31
C ILE A 70 -23.28 3.94 10.48
N THR A 71 -22.75 3.76 11.68
CA THR A 71 -21.55 4.55 12.04
C THR A 71 -20.21 3.80 12.06
N LEU A 72 -20.15 2.47 11.94
CA LEU A 72 -18.85 1.75 11.93
C LEU A 72 -18.70 0.78 10.75
N PHE A 73 -19.63 -0.17 10.57
CA PHE A 73 -19.54 -1.18 9.51
C PHE A 73 -19.53 -0.55 8.10
N THR A 74 -20.40 0.43 7.86
CA THR A 74 -20.44 1.19 6.60
C THR A 74 -19.16 1.99 6.36
N VAL A 75 -18.57 2.54 7.42
CA VAL A 75 -17.32 3.31 7.34
C VAL A 75 -16.16 2.39 6.95
N VAL A 76 -16.11 1.21 7.56
CA VAL A 76 -15.16 0.13 7.27
C VAL A 76 -15.24 -0.34 5.81
N ASP A 77 -16.43 -0.66 5.30
CA ASP A 77 -16.63 -1.05 3.89
C ASP A 77 -16.21 0.05 2.91
N ILE A 78 -16.55 1.32 3.22
CA ILE A 78 -16.15 2.47 2.41
C ILE A 78 -14.63 2.60 2.35
N PHE A 79 -13.93 2.43 3.47
CA PHE A 79 -12.47 2.46 3.49
C PHE A 79 -11.88 1.34 2.64
N GLN A 80 -12.41 0.12 2.69
CA GLN A 80 -11.94 -1.00 1.87
C GLN A 80 -12.05 -0.70 0.38
N TYR A 81 -13.21 -0.18 -0.05
CA TYR A 81 -13.46 0.18 -1.45
C TYR A 81 -12.50 1.27 -1.94
N ILE A 82 -12.24 2.28 -1.10
CA ILE A 82 -11.28 3.35 -1.40
C ILE A 82 -9.86 2.78 -1.55
N ILE A 83 -9.42 1.90 -0.65
CA ILE A 83 -8.08 1.31 -0.67
C ILE A 83 -7.87 0.50 -1.96
N TYR A 84 -8.82 -0.35 -2.35
CA TYR A 84 -8.71 -1.13 -3.59
C TYR A 84 -8.76 -0.25 -4.85
N GLY A 85 -9.63 0.76 -4.86
CA GLY A 85 -9.71 1.73 -5.95
C GLY A 85 -8.40 2.49 -6.16
N LEU A 86 -7.80 2.97 -5.06
CA LEU A 86 -6.49 3.62 -5.12
C LEU A 86 -5.38 2.65 -5.51
N ALA A 87 -5.38 1.41 -5.01
CA ALA A 87 -4.37 0.42 -5.38
C ALA A 87 -4.33 0.17 -6.89
N ALA A 88 -5.49 0.03 -7.52
CA ALA A 88 -5.60 -0.08 -8.97
C ALA A 88 -5.10 1.19 -9.70
N ALA A 89 -5.44 2.37 -9.19
CA ALA A 89 -4.96 3.64 -9.75
C ALA A 89 -3.44 3.79 -9.64
N PHE A 90 -2.84 3.43 -8.49
CA PHE A 90 -1.39 3.43 -8.27
C PHE A 90 -0.66 2.46 -9.18
N PHE A 91 -1.25 1.28 -9.44
CA PHE A 91 -0.68 0.32 -10.37
C PHE A 91 -0.61 0.88 -11.79
N LEU A 92 -1.71 1.42 -12.30
CA LEU A 92 -1.74 2.04 -13.63
C LEU A 92 -0.81 3.27 -13.69
N PHE A 93 -0.79 4.08 -12.64
CA PHE A 93 0.06 5.27 -12.60
C PHE A 93 1.55 4.93 -12.50
N GLY A 94 1.92 3.85 -11.80
CA GLY A 94 3.28 3.33 -11.77
C GLY A 94 3.79 2.92 -13.15
N ILE A 95 2.96 2.25 -13.96
CA ILE A 95 3.31 1.94 -15.37
C ILE A 95 3.53 3.23 -16.16
N LEU A 96 2.64 4.22 -16.03
CA LEU A 96 2.76 5.48 -16.76
C LEU A 96 4.05 6.24 -16.37
N LEU A 97 4.37 6.35 -15.08
CA LEU A 97 5.61 6.96 -14.61
C LEU A 97 6.85 6.19 -15.06
N PHE A 98 6.77 4.87 -15.09
CA PHE A 98 7.86 4.04 -15.60
C PHE A 98 8.09 4.28 -17.10
N THR A 99 7.02 4.36 -17.90
CA THR A 99 7.12 4.69 -19.34
C THR A 99 7.68 6.08 -19.58
N GLU A 100 7.24 7.09 -18.82
CA GLU A 100 7.76 8.46 -18.93
C GLU A 100 9.24 8.52 -18.51
N GLY A 101 9.61 7.79 -17.45
CA GLY A 101 10.98 7.58 -17.02
C GLY A 101 11.88 7.03 -18.13
N PHE A 102 11.37 6.07 -18.93
CA PHE A 102 12.09 5.57 -20.09
C PHE A 102 12.22 6.65 -21.16
N PHE A 103 11.12 7.31 -21.52
CA PHE A 103 11.11 8.33 -22.56
C PHE A 103 11.97 9.56 -22.22
N THR A 104 12.15 9.91 -20.93
CA THR A 104 13.06 10.99 -20.51
C THR A 104 14.53 10.56 -20.43
N SER A 105 14.84 9.26 -20.48
CA SER A 105 16.21 8.77 -20.45
C SER A 105 16.96 9.21 -21.70
N ALA A 106 18.18 9.73 -21.53
CA ALA A 106 18.99 10.35 -22.59
C ALA A 106 19.26 9.41 -23.79
N ALA A 107 19.26 8.10 -23.56
CA ALA A 107 19.49 7.09 -24.60
C ALA A 107 18.38 7.02 -25.67
N ILE A 108 17.15 7.44 -25.36
CA ILE A 108 16.04 7.44 -26.34
C ILE A 108 16.00 8.76 -27.13
N ARG A 109 16.38 9.87 -26.49
CA ARG A 109 16.47 11.19 -27.14
C ARG A 109 17.50 11.22 -28.26
N ASP A 110 18.56 10.44 -28.14
CA ASP A 110 19.62 10.30 -29.17
C ASP A 110 19.14 9.50 -30.40
N ASN A 111 18.17 8.58 -30.22
CA ASN A 111 17.65 7.74 -31.30
C ASN A 111 16.47 8.37 -32.08
N TYR A 112 15.70 9.28 -31.47
CA TYR A 112 14.47 9.82 -32.09
C TYR A 112 14.59 11.23 -32.70
N GLY A 113 15.79 11.83 -32.66
CA GLY A 113 16.07 13.09 -33.31
C GLY A 113 15.43 14.29 -32.61
N ASP A 114 16.18 15.37 -32.56
CA ASP A 114 15.81 16.63 -31.92
C ASP A 114 14.69 17.32 -32.74
N PHE A 115 13.43 16.97 -32.49
CA PHE A 115 12.31 17.53 -33.26
C PHE A 115 11.19 18.02 -32.35
N LYS A 116 11.18 19.34 -32.10
CA LYS A 116 10.02 20.23 -31.85
C LYS A 116 9.01 19.86 -30.73
N THR A 117 9.19 18.73 -30.04
CA THR A 117 8.25 18.15 -29.07
C THR A 117 8.58 18.60 -27.63
N ALA A 118 9.69 19.32 -27.43
CA ALA A 118 10.18 19.74 -26.12
C ALA A 118 9.20 20.59 -25.30
N ALA A 119 8.33 21.39 -25.94
CA ALA A 119 7.33 22.19 -25.22
C ALA A 119 6.14 21.35 -24.73
N CYS A 120 5.60 20.46 -25.58
CA CYS A 120 4.50 19.56 -25.21
C CYS A 120 4.95 18.51 -24.17
N GLY A 121 6.16 17.96 -24.34
CA GLY A 121 6.75 17.02 -23.37
C GLY A 121 6.95 17.64 -21.99
N ARG A 122 7.31 18.93 -21.91
CA ARG A 122 7.46 19.65 -20.64
C ARG A 122 6.12 19.87 -19.93
N CYS A 123 5.05 20.15 -20.67
CA CYS A 123 3.70 20.23 -20.12
C CYS A 123 3.18 18.88 -19.64
N ILE A 124 3.43 17.81 -20.40
CA ILE A 124 3.04 16.44 -20.02
C ILE A 124 3.79 16.00 -18.76
N SER A 125 5.11 16.18 -18.72
CA SER A 125 5.92 15.84 -17.54
C SER A 125 5.50 16.67 -16.31
N ALA A 126 5.18 17.97 -16.49
CA ALA A 126 4.62 18.80 -15.43
C ALA A 126 3.25 18.30 -14.93
N PHE A 127 2.38 17.82 -15.84
CA PHE A 127 1.10 17.23 -15.48
C PHE A 127 1.27 15.92 -14.67
N PHE A 128 2.19 15.05 -15.09
CA PHE A 128 2.52 13.83 -14.34
C PHE A 128 3.08 14.14 -12.94
N LEU A 129 3.95 15.14 -12.81
CA LEU A 129 4.46 15.60 -11.52
C LEU A 129 3.34 16.14 -10.62
N PHE A 130 2.45 16.96 -11.17
CA PHE A 130 1.30 17.48 -10.43
C PHE A 130 0.40 16.33 -9.93
N LEU A 131 0.06 15.38 -10.81
CA LEU A 131 -0.78 14.23 -10.45
C LEU A 131 -0.11 13.34 -9.39
N THR A 132 1.20 13.12 -9.50
CA THR A 132 1.99 12.35 -8.51
C THR A 132 1.92 12.99 -7.13
N TYR A 133 2.00 14.32 -7.07
CA TYR A 133 1.94 15.07 -5.82
C TYR A 133 0.57 14.94 -5.14
N ILE A 134 -0.51 15.13 -5.90
CA ILE A 134 -1.88 14.96 -5.40
C ILE A 134 -2.10 13.53 -4.90
N LEU A 135 -1.64 12.54 -5.66
CA LEU A 135 -1.77 11.13 -5.33
C LEU A 135 -0.98 10.77 -4.05
N THR A 136 0.21 11.35 -3.88
CA THR A 136 1.02 11.18 -2.67
C THR A 136 0.35 11.81 -1.45
N LEU A 137 -0.25 13.00 -1.58
CA LEU A 137 -1.01 13.62 -0.50
C LEU A 137 -2.24 12.79 -0.11
N ALA A 138 -2.98 12.28 -1.09
CA ALA A 138 -4.11 11.38 -0.85
C ALA A 138 -3.67 10.12 -0.10
N TRP A 139 -2.54 9.52 -0.52
CA TRP A 139 -1.99 8.34 0.12
C TRP A 139 -1.51 8.60 1.56
N LEU A 140 -0.82 9.71 1.81
CA LEU A 140 -0.43 10.11 3.16
C LEU A 140 -1.66 10.32 4.07
N GLY A 141 -2.72 10.93 3.54
CA GLY A 141 -3.99 11.05 4.28
C GLY A 141 -4.54 9.69 4.67
N ILE A 142 -4.63 8.76 3.72
CA ILE A 142 -5.13 7.40 3.97
C ILE A 142 -4.25 6.66 4.98
N LEU A 143 -2.93 6.74 4.85
CA LEU A 143 -2.00 6.14 5.82
C LEU A 143 -2.23 6.71 7.22
N ALA A 144 -2.39 8.02 7.35
CA ALA A 144 -2.66 8.66 8.64
C ALA A 144 -3.99 8.20 9.26
N PHE A 145 -5.06 8.10 8.46
CA PHE A 145 -6.35 7.59 8.96
C PHE A 145 -6.30 6.10 9.30
N SER A 146 -5.58 5.30 8.52
CA SER A 146 -5.42 3.86 8.75
C SER A 146 -4.45 3.50 9.89
N ALA A 147 -3.60 4.44 10.32
CA ALA A 147 -2.68 4.22 11.44
C ALA A 147 -3.44 3.93 12.74
N LEU A 148 -4.64 4.50 12.90
CA LEU A 148 -5.50 4.26 14.06
C LEU A 148 -5.91 2.78 14.18
N PRO A 149 -6.63 2.15 13.23
CA PRO A 149 -7.01 0.75 13.34
C PRO A 149 -5.81 -0.21 13.45
N VAL A 150 -4.70 0.07 12.76
CA VAL A 150 -3.47 -0.75 12.88
C VAL A 150 -2.88 -0.68 14.28
N TYR A 151 -2.85 0.50 14.90
CA TYR A 151 -2.39 0.65 16.27
C TYR A 151 -3.28 -0.12 17.26
N LEU A 152 -4.59 -0.13 17.02
CA LEU A 152 -5.56 -0.85 17.86
C LEU A 152 -5.36 -2.36 17.79
N THR A 153 -5.29 -2.94 16.58
CA THR A 153 -5.09 -4.38 16.41
C THR A 153 -3.77 -4.84 17.00
N TYR A 154 -2.69 -4.06 16.81
CA TYR A 154 -1.40 -4.35 17.40
C TYR A 154 -1.42 -4.30 18.94
N SER A 155 -2.09 -3.30 19.51
CA SER A 155 -2.24 -3.15 20.96
C SER A 155 -3.05 -4.30 21.58
N VAL A 156 -4.14 -4.72 20.91
CA VAL A 156 -4.94 -5.88 21.33
C VAL A 156 -4.13 -7.17 21.24
N GLN A 157 -3.34 -7.36 20.17
CA GLN A 157 -2.49 -8.55 20.00
C GLN A 157 -1.46 -8.70 21.13
N ILE A 158 -0.81 -7.60 21.53
CA ILE A 158 0.14 -7.61 22.66
C ILE A 158 -0.60 -8.00 23.95
N ALA A 159 -1.75 -7.39 24.23
CA ALA A 159 -2.55 -7.71 25.40
C ALA A 159 -3.02 -9.19 25.41
N CYS A 160 -3.38 -9.73 24.24
CA CYS A 160 -3.72 -11.14 24.06
C CYS A 160 -2.56 -12.08 24.42
N ASN A 161 -1.36 -11.79 23.95
CA ASN A 161 -0.17 -12.61 24.22
C ASN A 161 0.18 -12.61 25.72
N GLU A 162 0.02 -11.47 26.40
CA GLU A 162 0.24 -11.36 27.85
C GLU A 162 -0.84 -12.10 28.66
N ALA A 163 -2.12 -12.00 28.25
CA ALA A 163 -3.22 -12.74 28.86
C ALA A 163 -3.07 -14.25 28.69
N ALA A 164 -2.65 -14.73 27.51
CA ALA A 164 -2.41 -16.15 27.26
C ALA A 164 -1.25 -16.73 28.10
N MET A 165 -0.26 -15.91 28.43
CA MET A 165 0.86 -16.28 29.30
C MET A 165 0.51 -16.23 30.80
N ASN A 166 -0.72 -15.86 31.16
CA ASN A 166 -1.28 -15.78 32.52
C ASN A 166 -0.36 -15.08 33.54
N THR A 167 0.43 -14.10 33.07
CA THR A 167 1.49 -13.47 33.87
C THR A 167 0.96 -12.30 34.70
N THR A 168 -0.09 -11.61 34.24
CA THR A 168 -0.81 -10.55 34.98
C THR A 168 -2.28 -10.44 34.50
N GLN A 169 -3.17 -9.90 35.33
CA GLN A 169 -4.54 -9.57 34.92
C GLN A 169 -4.52 -8.35 33.99
N VAL A 170 -4.54 -8.57 32.67
CA VAL A 170 -4.54 -7.51 31.65
C VAL A 170 -5.98 -7.17 31.25
N CYS A 171 -6.31 -5.88 31.28
CA CYS A 171 -7.61 -5.36 30.84
C CYS A 171 -7.42 -4.29 29.78
N VAL A 172 -8.12 -4.40 28.65
CA VAL A 172 -8.12 -3.40 27.58
C VAL A 172 -9.42 -2.60 27.67
N ASP A 173 -9.31 -1.29 27.85
CA ASP A 173 -10.46 -0.37 27.79
C ASP A 173 -10.59 0.22 26.38
N LEU A 174 -11.69 -0.07 25.70
CA LEU A 174 -11.98 0.39 24.33
C LEU A 174 -12.37 1.88 24.29
N ARG A 175 -12.68 2.50 25.44
CA ARG A 175 -13.04 3.93 25.52
C ARG A 175 -11.83 4.84 25.30
N GLN A 176 -10.63 4.40 25.69
CA GLN A 176 -9.39 5.15 25.44
C GLN A 176 -9.10 5.33 23.95
N PHE A 177 -9.69 4.46 23.13
CA PHE A 177 -9.51 4.43 21.69
C PHE A 177 -10.65 5.13 20.93
N GLY A 178 -11.63 5.69 21.63
CA GLY A 178 -12.73 6.48 21.04
C GLY A 178 -13.78 5.66 20.27
N ILE A 179 -13.72 4.33 20.36
CA ILE A 179 -14.61 3.41 19.62
C ILE A 179 -16.02 3.39 20.24
N ILE A 180 -16.12 3.62 21.56
CA ILE A 180 -17.37 3.55 22.32
C ILE A 180 -17.57 4.88 23.07
N PRO A 181 -18.76 5.51 23.01
CA PRO A 181 -19.05 6.70 23.81
C PRO A 181 -18.93 6.39 25.30
N TRP A 182 -18.40 7.35 26.07
CA TRP A 182 -18.14 7.27 27.53
C TRP A 182 -19.33 6.86 28.40
N ASN A 183 -20.54 6.82 27.82
CA ASN A 183 -21.80 6.48 28.46
C ASN A 183 -22.05 4.96 28.61
N PHE A 184 -21.20 4.11 28.00
CA PHE A 184 -21.28 2.65 28.19
C PHE A 184 -20.28 2.17 29.25
N THR A 185 -20.79 1.47 30.27
CA THR A 185 -20.04 0.90 31.39
C THR A 185 -19.26 -0.37 31.05
N SER A 186 -19.53 -0.99 29.89
CA SER A 186 -18.98 -2.28 29.47
C SER A 186 -17.85 -2.15 28.43
N GLY A 187 -17.05 -1.07 28.49
CA GLY A 187 -15.92 -0.84 27.58
C GLY A 187 -14.63 -1.57 27.94
N ASN A 188 -14.59 -2.22 29.12
CA ASN A 188 -13.42 -2.92 29.64
C ASN A 188 -13.54 -4.41 29.28
N LEU A 189 -12.64 -4.90 28.45
CA LEU A 189 -12.43 -6.32 28.20
C LEU A 189 -11.34 -6.82 29.15
N CYS A 190 -11.70 -7.68 30.09
CA CYS A 190 -10.77 -8.31 31.01
C CYS A 190 -10.87 -9.84 30.86
N ASP A 191 -9.72 -10.49 30.98
CA ASP A 191 -9.57 -11.93 31.26
C ASP A 191 -10.39 -12.82 30.29
N GLU A 192 -11.49 -13.45 30.74
CA GLU A 192 -12.30 -14.40 29.96
C GLU A 192 -12.88 -13.81 28.65
N LYS A 193 -13.32 -12.55 28.65
CA LYS A 193 -13.82 -11.87 27.44
C LYS A 193 -12.72 -11.45 26.48
N LEU A 194 -11.52 -11.17 27.02
CA LEU A 194 -10.35 -10.85 26.22
C LEU A 194 -9.82 -12.12 25.57
N LEU A 195 -9.67 -13.21 26.34
CA LEU A 195 -9.20 -14.51 25.88
C LEU A 195 -10.09 -15.07 24.76
N ASP A 196 -11.40 -14.95 24.89
CA ASP A 196 -12.35 -15.39 23.87
C ASP A 196 -12.28 -14.54 22.58
N MET A 197 -12.00 -13.24 22.66
CA MET A 197 -11.67 -12.40 21.50
C MET A 197 -10.34 -12.84 20.86
N CYS A 198 -9.32 -13.15 21.66
CA CYS A 198 -8.02 -13.64 21.18
C CYS A 198 -8.15 -14.99 20.45
N LEU A 199 -8.89 -15.95 21.01
CA LEU A 199 -9.11 -17.28 20.42
C LEU A 199 -9.91 -17.20 19.09
N SER A 200 -10.78 -16.20 18.94
CA SER A 200 -11.51 -15.98 17.68
C SER A 200 -10.64 -15.43 16.54
N GLN A 201 -9.44 -14.93 16.84
CA GLN A 201 -8.48 -14.42 15.87
C GLN A 201 -7.59 -15.54 15.27
N GLU A 202 -7.68 -16.75 15.82
CA GLU A 202 -6.84 -17.91 15.47
C GLU A 202 -7.54 -18.90 14.49
N VAL A 203 -8.78 -18.61 14.07
CA VAL A 203 -9.61 -19.47 13.20
C VAL A 203 -9.91 -18.80 11.87
#